data_AF-M7U0H8-F1
#
_entry.id   AF-M7U0H8-F1
#
_cell.length_a   1.000
_cell.length_b   1.000
_cell.length_c   1.000
_cell.angle_alpha   90.00
_cell.angle_beta   90.00
_cell.angle_gamma   90.00
#
_symmetry.space_group_name_H-M   'P 1'
#
loop_
_entity.id
_entity.type
_entity.pdbx_description
1 polymer ?
#
loop_
_entity_poly.entity_id
_entity_poly.type
_entity_poly.pdbx_seq_one_letter_code
_entity_poly.pdbx_strand_id
1 'polypeptide(L)'
;MQVPFIVPDPSVSKDFKGTALTHKICYRNSKSRPEPNASFILLARHIPILCRALSSIRWSIDQHDDNVKHVVTLTDPYDKQTSGIFALFASVSGLFSSPKESEPFLSQKEQEGLIAPYRTHLKAFPNLEFNGVIPKDLKTIATSEITFMPEAYNKDQIKMFLDNIEDMILQGEVYYGQERKTKANRTWNECQRLITYQFSGKRGERLRKGGGVDFLNSIAETLFDLACIRARTTCDLLETKWEGNHEKILMEGMSMTEAEINQAVWLNNHETEVTFIPSAGRLADMYWRESIAYRSAGLLNQAKTAIELALITIPNRERYLIEEDEVDWLS
;
A
#
# COMPACT_ATOMS: atom_id res chain seq x y z
N MET A 1 2.11 -17.78 1.61
CA MET A 1 3.35 -18.58 1.74
C MET A 1 4.11 -18.04 2.96
N GLN A 2 4.35 -18.85 3.99
CA GLN A 2 5.04 -18.40 5.21
C GLN A 2 6.55 -18.28 4.95
N VAL A 3 7.09 -17.07 5.07
CA VAL A 3 8.55 -16.85 5.10
C VAL A 3 8.99 -17.09 6.55
N PRO A 4 9.84 -18.09 6.84
CA PRO A 4 10.30 -18.31 8.20
C PRO A 4 11.29 -17.19 8.55
N PHE A 5 10.85 -16.28 9.39
CA PHE A 5 11.66 -15.22 9.95
C PHE A 5 12.14 -15.63 11.34
N ILE A 6 13.44 -15.57 11.58
CA ILE A 6 13.94 -15.39 12.94
C ILE A 6 13.83 -13.88 13.15
N VAL A 7 13.06 -13.45 14.15
CA VAL A 7 13.09 -12.07 14.66
C VAL A 7 14.13 -12.07 15.77
N PRO A 8 15.35 -11.63 15.53
CA PRO A 8 16.28 -11.40 16.62
C PRO A 8 16.04 -9.98 17.11
N ASP A 9 16.08 -9.78 18.41
CA ASP A 9 16.56 -8.51 18.91
C ASP A 9 17.94 -8.26 18.22
N PRO A 10 18.14 -7.14 17.49
CA PRO A 10 19.40 -6.81 16.83
C PRO A 10 20.60 -6.79 17.79
N SER A 11 20.35 -6.75 19.11
CA SER A 11 21.38 -6.93 20.14
C SER A 11 21.98 -8.36 20.17
N VAL A 12 21.22 -9.38 19.74
CA VAL A 12 21.56 -10.82 19.83
C VAL A 12 21.98 -11.43 18.48
N SER A 13 21.66 -10.77 17.35
CA SER A 13 22.07 -11.25 16.01
C SER A 13 23.59 -11.36 15.83
N LYS A 14 24.34 -10.59 16.63
CA LYS A 14 25.81 -10.58 16.68
C LYS A 14 26.41 -11.91 17.16
N ASP A 15 25.64 -12.71 17.89
CA ASP A 15 26.11 -14.00 18.45
C ASP A 15 25.78 -15.18 17.53
N PHE A 16 24.96 -14.98 16.50
CA PHE A 16 24.62 -16.04 15.54
C PHE A 16 25.65 -16.08 14.41
N LYS A 17 26.70 -16.89 14.60
CA LYS A 17 27.83 -17.08 13.66
C LYS A 17 27.43 -17.53 12.24
N GLY A 18 26.19 -17.98 12.04
CA GLY A 18 25.63 -18.34 10.72
C GLY A 18 24.90 -17.20 10.00
N THR A 19 24.88 -15.99 10.56
CA THR A 19 24.22 -14.84 9.93
C THR A 19 25.10 -14.29 8.83
N ALA A 20 24.63 -14.38 7.58
CA ALA A 20 25.28 -13.75 6.43
C ALA A 20 24.61 -12.43 6.03
N LEU A 21 23.30 -12.29 6.30
CA LEU A 21 22.51 -11.14 5.86
C LEU A 21 21.37 -10.85 6.83
N THR A 22 21.17 -9.56 7.09
CA THR A 22 19.99 -9.05 7.79
C THR A 22 19.24 -8.05 6.91
N HIS A 23 17.91 -8.01 7.07
CA HIS A 23 17.06 -7.03 6.39
C HIS A 23 16.24 -6.30 7.46
N LYS A 24 16.34 -4.97 7.48
CA LYS A 24 15.53 -4.09 8.32
C LYS A 24 14.57 -3.27 7.46
N ILE A 25 13.31 -3.20 7.87
CA ILE A 25 12.29 -2.32 7.29
C ILE A 25 11.99 -1.22 8.31
N CYS A 26 12.19 0.04 7.93
CA CYS A 26 11.96 1.21 8.77
C CYS A 26 10.84 2.07 8.18
N TYR A 27 9.86 2.46 8.99
CA TYR A 27 8.79 3.39 8.59
C TYR A 27 9.13 4.81 9.07
N ARG A 28 9.28 5.77 8.15
CA ARG A 28 9.77 7.12 8.46
C ARG A 28 8.76 8.05 9.16
N ASN A 29 7.46 7.73 9.15
CA ASN A 29 6.39 8.67 9.54
C ASN A 29 5.34 8.13 10.53
N SER A 30 5.60 7.11 11.35
CA SER A 30 4.60 6.63 12.32
C SER A 30 4.52 7.52 13.58
N LYS A 31 3.92 8.71 13.48
CA LYS A 31 3.59 9.56 14.66
C LYS A 31 2.70 8.86 15.70
N SER A 32 2.10 7.71 15.37
CA SER A 32 1.16 6.96 16.22
C SER A 32 1.66 5.60 16.70
N ARG A 33 2.88 5.15 16.35
CA ARG A 33 3.44 3.88 16.84
C ARG A 33 4.94 4.03 17.10
N PRO A 34 5.47 3.55 18.25
CA PRO A 34 6.90 3.28 18.34
C PRO A 34 7.22 2.30 17.20
N GLU A 35 8.17 2.67 16.34
CA GLU A 35 8.46 2.04 15.05
C GLU A 35 8.32 0.50 15.11
N PRO A 36 7.47 -0.16 14.31
CA PRO A 36 7.69 -1.56 14.03
C PRO A 36 8.87 -1.66 13.06
N ASN A 37 10.08 -1.55 13.61
CA ASN A 37 11.31 -1.92 12.92
C ASN A 37 11.35 -3.45 12.79
N ALA A 38 10.75 -3.98 11.74
CA ALA A 38 10.85 -5.40 11.47
C ALA A 38 12.29 -5.69 11.00
N SER A 39 13.03 -6.41 11.82
CA SER A 39 14.40 -6.85 11.53
C SER A 39 14.41 -8.35 11.39
N PHE A 40 15.03 -8.83 10.32
CA PHE A 40 15.03 -10.24 9.95
C PHE A 40 16.46 -10.73 9.77
N ILE A 41 16.78 -11.90 10.32
CA ILE A 41 17.90 -12.71 9.84
C ILE A 41 17.38 -13.59 8.72
N LEU A 42 18.04 -13.53 7.56
CA LEU A 42 17.60 -14.25 6.37
C LEU A 42 18.58 -15.36 6.03
N LEU A 43 18.03 -16.54 5.78
CA LEU A 43 18.77 -17.61 5.13
C LEU A 43 18.89 -17.29 3.64
N ALA A 44 20.08 -17.50 3.07
CA ALA A 44 20.38 -17.14 1.67
C ALA A 44 19.32 -17.65 0.67
N ARG A 45 18.84 -18.89 0.84
CA ARG A 45 17.80 -19.50 0.01
C ARG A 45 16.44 -18.79 0.02
N HIS A 46 16.14 -17.98 1.04
CA HIS A 46 14.86 -17.26 1.16
C HIS A 46 14.94 -15.83 0.61
N ILE A 47 16.14 -15.31 0.29
CA ILE A 47 16.31 -13.96 -0.22
C ILE A 47 15.48 -13.72 -1.50
N PRO A 48 15.47 -14.61 -2.51
CA PRO A 48 14.66 -14.40 -3.70
C PRO A 48 13.16 -14.30 -3.41
N ILE A 49 12.66 -15.11 -2.46
CA ILE A 49 11.25 -15.10 -2.06
C ILE A 49 10.91 -13.76 -1.38
N LEU A 50 11.77 -13.30 -0.48
CA LEU A 50 11.60 -12.00 0.16
C LEU A 50 11.60 -10.87 -0.87
N CYS A 51 12.57 -10.83 -1.79
CA CYS A 51 12.65 -9.76 -2.77
C CYS A 51 11.41 -9.72 -3.68
N ARG A 52 10.85 -10.87 -4.08
CA ARG A 52 9.56 -10.92 -4.80
C ARG A 52 8.41 -10.40 -3.94
N ALA A 53 8.34 -10.83 -2.68
CA ALA A 53 7.31 -10.37 -1.75
C ALA A 53 7.39 -8.84 -1.51
N LEU A 54 8.59 -8.29 -1.36
CA LEU A 54 8.83 -6.86 -1.20
C LEU A 54 8.44 -6.06 -2.46
N SER A 55 8.74 -6.60 -3.64
CA SER A 55 8.33 -6.00 -4.91
C SER A 55 6.79 -5.91 -5.02
N SER A 56 6.08 -6.93 -4.51
CA SER A 56 4.62 -6.96 -4.47
C SER A 56 4.01 -6.06 -3.40
N ILE A 57 4.47 -6.18 -2.14
CA ILE A 57 3.87 -5.50 -0.98
C ILE A 57 3.99 -3.98 -1.07
N ARG A 58 4.96 -3.47 -1.84
CA ARG A 58 5.09 -2.05 -2.16
C ARG A 58 3.82 -1.46 -2.79
N TRP A 59 3.03 -2.25 -3.51
CA TRP A 59 1.77 -1.80 -4.12
C TRP A 59 0.62 -1.75 -3.11
N SER A 60 0.75 -2.47 -2.00
CA SER A 60 -0.24 -2.53 -0.91
C SER A 60 0.04 -1.53 0.23
N ILE A 61 1.12 -0.76 0.16
CA ILE A 61 1.51 0.24 1.17
C ILE A 61 1.38 1.65 0.56
N ASP A 62 0.67 2.53 1.26
CA ASP A 62 0.49 3.92 0.84
C ASP A 62 1.82 4.65 0.85
N GLN A 63 2.13 5.31 -0.27
CA GLN A 63 3.34 6.11 -0.42
C GLN A 63 4.59 5.34 0.05
N HIS A 64 4.63 4.03 -0.24
CA HIS A 64 5.74 3.16 0.17
C HIS A 64 7.10 3.77 -0.16
N ASP A 65 7.21 4.35 -1.36
CA ASP A 65 8.42 4.97 -1.87
C ASP A 65 8.92 6.15 -1.04
N ASP A 66 8.05 6.82 -0.29
CA ASP A 66 8.38 7.97 0.55
C ASP A 66 8.51 7.57 2.02
N ASN A 67 7.68 6.63 2.46
CA ASN A 67 7.50 6.29 3.87
C ASN A 67 8.32 5.09 4.35
N VAL A 68 8.84 4.25 3.45
CA VAL A 68 9.53 3.00 3.82
C VAL A 68 10.99 3.04 3.39
N LYS A 69 11.89 2.70 4.32
CA LYS A 69 13.32 2.51 4.08
C LYS A 69 13.69 1.06 4.33
N HIS A 70 14.45 0.47 3.42
CA HIS A 70 14.96 -0.89 3.56
C HIS A 70 16.47 -0.83 3.76
N VAL A 71 16.97 -1.51 4.79
CA VAL A 71 18.41 -1.60 5.07
C VAL A 71 18.81 -3.07 5.04
N VAL A 72 19.69 -3.42 4.11
CA VAL A 72 20.24 -4.76 3.95
C VAL A 72 21.66 -4.72 4.46
N THR A 73 21.99 -5.51 5.48
CA THR A 73 23.34 -5.54 6.04
C THR A 73 23.94 -6.92 5.84
N LEU A 74 25.03 -7.00 5.08
CA LEU A 74 25.86 -8.21 5.02
C LEU A 74 26.79 -8.23 6.24
N THR A 75 26.67 -9.28 7.04
CA THR A 75 27.40 -9.42 8.30
C THR A 75 28.62 -10.29 8.09
N ASP A 76 29.78 -9.80 8.51
CA ASP A 76 30.96 -10.63 8.68
C ASP A 76 31.11 -10.97 10.18
N PRO A 77 31.04 -12.26 10.57
CA PRO A 77 31.16 -12.65 11.96
C PRO A 77 32.58 -12.43 12.53
N TYR A 78 33.57 -12.16 11.68
CA TYR A 78 34.96 -11.93 12.05
C TYR A 78 35.41 -10.46 11.88
N ASP A 79 34.61 -9.60 11.25
CA ASP A 79 34.90 -8.17 11.19
C ASP A 79 34.68 -7.52 12.57
N LYS A 80 35.66 -6.73 13.01
CA LYS A 80 35.68 -6.06 14.32
C LYS A 80 34.68 -4.90 14.41
N GLN A 81 34.22 -4.35 13.28
CA GLN A 81 33.20 -3.28 13.29
C GLN A 81 31.77 -3.82 13.42
N THR A 82 31.51 -5.04 12.94
CA THR A 82 30.18 -5.67 13.01
C THR A 82 30.05 -6.70 14.14
N SER A 83 31.15 -7.27 14.64
CA SER A 83 31.15 -8.23 15.75
C SER A 83 31.34 -7.54 17.12
N GLY A 84 30.38 -7.71 18.04
CA GLY A 84 30.47 -7.17 19.41
C GLY A 84 31.53 -7.83 20.29
N ILE A 85 32.09 -8.96 19.85
CA ILE A 85 32.99 -9.82 20.63
C ILE A 85 34.38 -9.19 20.80
N PHE A 86 34.91 -8.48 19.79
CA PHE A 86 36.23 -7.87 19.92
C PHE A 86 36.26 -6.61 20.80
N ALA A 87 35.12 -5.95 21.04
CA ALA A 87 35.04 -4.86 22.01
C ALA A 87 35.27 -5.36 23.46
N LEU A 88 34.92 -6.62 23.75
CA LEU A 88 35.16 -7.27 25.06
C LEU A 88 36.59 -7.81 25.24
N PHE A 89 37.32 -8.08 24.16
CA PHE A 89 38.72 -8.54 24.21
C PHE A 89 39.74 -7.41 23.97
N ALA A 90 39.34 -6.29 23.38
CA ALA A 90 40.17 -5.09 23.26
C ALA A 90 40.55 -4.50 24.64
N SER A 91 39.76 -4.76 25.68
CA SER A 91 40.05 -4.36 27.05
C SER A 91 41.04 -5.28 27.78
N VAL A 92 41.48 -6.41 27.20
CA VAL A 92 42.29 -7.42 27.92
C VAL A 92 43.60 -7.80 27.20
N SER A 93 43.93 -7.27 26.02
CA SER A 93 45.21 -7.61 25.39
C SER A 93 45.81 -6.50 24.54
N GLY A 94 46.68 -5.70 25.16
CA GLY A 94 47.61 -4.78 24.50
C GLY A 94 48.78 -5.47 23.77
N LEU A 95 48.56 -6.65 23.16
CA LEU A 95 49.61 -7.49 22.59
C LEU A 95 49.36 -7.99 21.16
N PHE A 96 48.26 -7.59 20.50
CA PHE A 96 48.03 -7.94 19.10
C PHE A 96 48.27 -6.74 18.21
N SER A 97 49.31 -6.85 17.38
CA SER A 97 49.62 -6.02 16.23
C SER A 97 48.36 -5.62 15.47
N SER A 98 48.35 -4.42 14.90
CA SER A 98 47.31 -3.96 13.95
C SER A 98 46.93 -5.11 13.03
N PRO A 99 45.68 -5.62 13.05
CA PRO A 99 45.32 -6.72 12.18
C PRO A 99 45.43 -6.18 10.76
N LYS A 100 46.16 -6.90 9.91
CA LYS A 100 45.92 -6.83 8.46
C LYS A 100 44.42 -6.88 8.25
N GLU A 101 43.89 -6.02 7.36
CA GLU A 101 42.51 -6.15 6.88
C GLU A 101 42.28 -7.64 6.58
N SER A 102 41.52 -8.32 7.45
CA SER A 102 41.24 -9.73 7.27
C SER A 102 40.35 -9.82 6.04
N GLU A 103 40.69 -10.71 5.13
CA GLU A 103 39.83 -10.98 3.97
C GLU A 103 38.41 -11.27 4.47
N PRO A 104 37.37 -10.71 3.82
CA PRO A 104 35.99 -10.91 4.23
C PRO A 104 35.66 -12.40 4.32
N PHE A 105 34.88 -12.80 5.32
CA PHE A 105 34.46 -14.19 5.49
C PHE A 105 33.74 -14.75 4.26
N LEU A 106 32.93 -13.93 3.61
CA LEU A 106 32.26 -14.26 2.35
C LEU A 106 33.13 -13.79 1.19
N SER A 107 33.39 -14.68 0.23
CA SER A 107 34.02 -14.30 -1.02
C SER A 107 33.17 -13.29 -1.80
N GLN A 108 33.79 -12.49 -2.67
CA GLN A 108 33.07 -11.53 -3.52
C GLN A 108 31.93 -12.21 -4.30
N LYS A 109 32.17 -13.41 -4.83
CA LYS A 109 31.16 -14.20 -5.57
C LYS A 109 29.96 -14.56 -4.69
N GLU A 110 30.17 -14.88 -3.41
CA GLU A 110 29.08 -15.19 -2.49
C GLU A 110 28.29 -13.93 -2.11
N GLN A 111 28.98 -12.81 -1.87
CA GLN A 111 28.33 -11.53 -1.61
C GLN A 111 27.49 -11.06 -2.80
N GLU A 112 28.02 -11.19 -4.03
CA GLU A 112 27.28 -10.97 -5.27
C GLU A 112 26.06 -11.87 -5.36
N GLY A 113 26.20 -13.16 -5.01
CA GLY A 113 25.09 -14.12 -4.98
C GLY A 113 23.98 -13.75 -3.99
N LEU A 114 24.33 -13.15 -2.84
CA LEU A 114 23.35 -12.67 -1.85
C LEU A 114 22.64 -11.37 -2.29
N ILE A 115 23.32 -10.51 -3.04
CA ILE A 115 22.79 -9.23 -3.53
C ILE A 115 22.01 -9.40 -4.84
N ALA A 116 22.37 -10.37 -5.68
CA ALA A 116 21.77 -10.58 -7.00
C ALA A 116 20.23 -10.63 -6.99
N PRO A 117 19.53 -11.32 -6.06
CA PRO A 117 18.08 -11.34 -6.05
C PRO A 117 17.44 -9.96 -5.81
N TYR A 118 18.10 -9.08 -5.04
CA TYR A 118 17.66 -7.70 -4.85
C TYR A 118 17.70 -6.94 -6.18
N ARG A 119 18.81 -7.06 -6.93
CA ARG A 119 18.97 -6.44 -8.26
C ARG A 119 17.95 -6.97 -9.27
N THR A 120 17.67 -8.28 -9.22
CA THR A 120 16.72 -8.93 -10.14
C THR A 120 15.28 -8.50 -9.88
N HIS A 121 14.85 -8.46 -8.61
CA HIS A 121 13.43 -8.35 -8.26
C HIS A 121 12.99 -6.97 -7.74
N LEU A 122 13.91 -6.16 -7.21
CA LEU A 122 13.60 -4.83 -6.67
C LEU A 122 14.00 -3.71 -7.65
N LYS A 123 13.60 -3.82 -8.91
CA LYS A 123 13.83 -2.75 -9.88
C LYS A 123 12.97 -1.54 -9.55
N ALA A 124 13.53 -0.34 -9.70
CA ALA A 124 12.87 0.92 -9.40
C ALA A 124 12.32 0.97 -7.96
N PHE A 125 13.10 0.49 -6.99
CA PHE A 125 12.73 0.41 -5.57
C PHE A 125 13.54 1.42 -4.75
N PRO A 126 12.98 2.60 -4.41
CA PRO A 126 13.75 3.67 -3.78
C PRO A 126 13.98 3.34 -2.30
N ASN A 127 14.91 4.07 -1.66
CA ASN A 127 15.21 3.93 -0.23
C ASN A 127 15.70 2.55 0.23
N LEU A 128 16.33 1.78 -0.66
CA LEU A 128 17.13 0.61 -0.30
C LEU A 128 18.59 1.03 -0.03
N GLU A 129 19.14 0.59 1.10
CA GLU A 129 20.53 0.83 1.49
C GLU A 129 21.23 -0.50 1.79
N PHE A 130 22.43 -0.69 1.26
CA PHE A 130 23.30 -1.83 1.57
C PHE A 130 24.38 -1.43 2.57
N ASN A 131 24.54 -2.16 3.67
CA ASN A 131 25.50 -1.91 4.74
C ASN A 131 26.34 -3.14 5.08
N GLY A 132 27.38 -2.94 5.90
CA GLY A 132 28.29 -4.00 6.33
C GLY A 132 29.46 -4.20 5.37
N VAL A 133 30.03 -5.41 5.37
CA VAL A 133 31.26 -5.75 4.63
C VAL A 133 30.91 -6.06 3.18
N ILE A 134 30.70 -5.01 2.38
CA ILE A 134 30.38 -5.09 0.95
C ILE A 134 31.38 -4.21 0.16
N PRO A 135 32.02 -4.74 -0.89
CA PRO A 135 32.85 -3.96 -1.81
C PRO A 135 32.12 -2.70 -2.30
N LYS A 136 32.82 -1.55 -2.28
CA LYS A 136 32.22 -0.25 -2.60
C LYS A 136 31.63 -0.20 -4.00
N ASP A 137 32.30 -0.83 -4.95
CA ASP A 137 31.86 -1.00 -6.34
C ASP A 137 30.56 -1.82 -6.42
N LEU A 138 30.52 -2.99 -5.76
CA LEU A 138 29.32 -3.83 -5.71
C LEU A 138 28.14 -3.10 -5.07
N LYS A 139 28.37 -2.41 -3.94
CA LYS A 139 27.35 -1.58 -3.28
C LYS A 139 26.86 -0.47 -4.21
N THR A 140 27.75 0.20 -4.92
CA THR A 140 27.40 1.31 -5.82
C THR A 140 26.60 0.81 -7.02
N ILE A 141 27.03 -0.27 -7.68
CA ILE A 141 26.33 -0.88 -8.82
C ILE A 141 24.97 -1.42 -8.40
N ALA A 142 24.89 -2.17 -7.30
CA ALA A 142 23.63 -2.72 -6.83
C ALA A 142 22.64 -1.61 -6.46
N THR A 143 23.10 -0.58 -5.75
CA THR A 143 22.25 0.56 -5.38
C THR A 143 21.79 1.31 -6.62
N SER A 144 22.66 1.59 -7.59
CA SER A 144 22.27 2.34 -8.79
C SER A 144 21.27 1.56 -9.65
N GLU A 145 21.45 0.26 -9.84
CA GLU A 145 20.52 -0.57 -10.62
C GLU A 145 19.14 -0.70 -9.95
N ILE A 146 19.10 -0.83 -8.63
CA ILE A 146 17.86 -0.97 -7.87
C ILE A 146 17.11 0.36 -7.77
N THR A 147 17.83 1.45 -7.48
CA THR A 147 17.24 2.77 -7.28
C THR A 147 16.98 3.51 -8.58
N PHE A 148 17.40 2.97 -9.74
CA PHE A 148 17.07 3.52 -11.04
C PHE A 148 15.54 3.54 -11.24
N MET A 149 14.97 4.74 -11.20
CA MET A 149 13.56 4.98 -11.47
C MET A 149 13.37 5.25 -12.96
N PRO A 150 12.64 4.41 -13.71
CA PRO A 150 12.27 4.75 -15.07
C PRO A 150 11.32 5.94 -15.06
N GLU A 151 11.22 6.62 -16.20
CA GLU A 151 10.26 7.71 -16.41
C GLU A 151 8.80 7.22 -16.39
N ALA A 152 8.60 5.96 -16.80
CA ALA A 152 7.30 5.29 -16.84
C ALA A 152 7.44 3.86 -16.31
N TYR A 153 6.43 3.38 -15.59
CA TYR A 153 6.39 1.96 -15.20
C TYR A 153 6.11 1.07 -16.41
N ASN A 154 6.68 -0.13 -16.40
CA ASN A 154 6.46 -1.10 -17.47
C ASN A 154 5.14 -1.89 -17.26
N LYS A 155 4.78 -2.71 -18.26
CA LYS A 155 3.54 -3.51 -18.24
C LYS A 155 3.44 -4.45 -17.03
N ASP A 156 4.54 -5.07 -16.62
CA ASP A 156 4.54 -6.00 -15.48
C ASP A 156 4.26 -5.27 -14.16
N GLN A 157 4.83 -4.08 -13.97
CA GLN A 157 4.61 -3.26 -12.79
C GLN A 157 3.18 -2.71 -12.72
N ILE A 158 2.63 -2.29 -13.86
CA ILE A 158 1.22 -1.87 -13.97
C ILE A 158 0.30 -3.04 -13.67
N LYS A 159 0.61 -4.23 -14.21
CA LYS A 159 -0.14 -5.45 -13.92
C LYS A 159 -0.11 -5.80 -12.42
N MET A 160 1.04 -5.74 -11.76
CA MET A 160 1.14 -5.98 -10.32
C MET A 160 0.28 -5.02 -9.50
N PHE A 161 0.18 -3.76 -9.92
CA PHE A 161 -0.70 -2.78 -9.28
C PHE A 161 -2.18 -3.13 -9.48
N LEU A 162 -2.59 -3.47 -10.71
CA LEU A 162 -3.96 -3.89 -11.02
C LEU A 162 -4.36 -5.17 -10.30
N ASP A 163 -3.50 -6.19 -10.31
CA ASP A 163 -3.74 -7.48 -9.63
C ASP A 163 -3.96 -7.25 -8.11
N ASN A 164 -3.26 -6.28 -7.49
CA ASN A 164 -3.48 -5.93 -6.09
C ASN A 164 -4.84 -5.24 -5.85
N ILE A 165 -5.30 -4.39 -6.77
CA ILE A 165 -6.63 -3.77 -6.69
C ILE A 165 -7.71 -4.85 -6.80
N GLU A 166 -7.57 -5.76 -7.78
CA GLU A 166 -8.50 -6.86 -8.01
C GLU A 166 -8.61 -7.78 -6.78
N ASP A 167 -7.48 -8.16 -6.16
CA ASP A 167 -7.47 -8.97 -4.94
C ASP A 167 -8.22 -8.29 -3.79
N MET A 168 -8.06 -6.99 -3.60
CA MET A 168 -8.79 -6.24 -2.57
C MET A 168 -10.29 -6.18 -2.85
N ILE A 169 -10.70 -5.99 -4.12
CA ILE A 169 -12.11 -5.99 -4.51
C ILE A 169 -12.74 -7.36 -4.23
N LEU A 170 -12.10 -8.44 -4.70
CA LEU A 170 -12.55 -9.82 -4.47
C LEU A 170 -12.59 -10.17 -2.98
N GLN A 171 -11.61 -9.72 -2.19
CA GLN A 171 -11.61 -9.92 -0.75
C GLN A 171 -12.82 -9.24 -0.09
N GLY A 172 -13.18 -8.04 -0.54
CA GLY A 172 -14.39 -7.36 -0.10
C GLY A 172 -15.66 -8.14 -0.45
N GLU A 173 -15.76 -8.69 -1.67
CA GLU A 173 -16.88 -9.55 -2.07
C GLU A 173 -16.99 -10.81 -1.22
N VAL A 174 -15.86 -11.46 -0.90
CA VAL A 174 -15.83 -12.60 0.02
C VAL A 174 -16.37 -12.22 1.40
N TYR A 175 -15.98 -11.07 1.94
CA TYR A 175 -16.55 -10.59 3.21
C TYR A 175 -18.04 -10.27 3.11
N TYR A 176 -18.48 -9.71 1.99
CA TYR A 176 -19.88 -9.41 1.75
C TYR A 176 -20.71 -10.71 1.74
N GLY A 177 -20.29 -11.72 0.98
CA GLY A 177 -20.97 -13.04 0.92
C GLY A 177 -20.96 -13.81 2.25
N GLN A 178 -20.04 -13.49 3.17
CA GLN A 178 -20.00 -14.02 4.54
C GLN A 178 -20.87 -13.21 5.53
N GLU A 179 -21.72 -12.30 5.06
CA GLU A 179 -22.52 -11.39 5.88
C GLU A 179 -21.69 -10.41 6.74
N ARG A 180 -20.41 -10.23 6.41
CA ARG A 180 -19.48 -9.31 7.08
C ARG A 180 -19.42 -7.97 6.35
N LYS A 181 -20.58 -7.39 6.05
CA LYS A 181 -20.76 -6.19 5.21
C LYS A 181 -19.91 -4.98 5.65
N THR A 182 -19.79 -4.71 6.95
CA THR A 182 -18.90 -3.64 7.47
C THR A 182 -17.43 -3.89 7.14
N LYS A 183 -16.99 -5.15 7.17
CA LYS A 183 -15.61 -5.49 6.80
C LYS A 183 -15.40 -5.35 5.31
N ALA A 184 -16.39 -5.73 4.49
CA ALA A 184 -16.36 -5.51 3.05
C ALA A 184 -16.21 -4.03 2.70
N ASN A 185 -17.07 -3.16 3.26
CA ASN A 185 -16.99 -1.69 3.08
C ASN A 185 -15.61 -1.14 3.44
N ARG A 186 -15.05 -1.54 4.58
CA ARG A 186 -13.70 -1.10 4.99
C ARG A 186 -12.62 -1.53 4.00
N THR A 187 -12.67 -2.76 3.49
CA THR A 187 -11.72 -3.24 2.49
C THR A 187 -11.83 -2.45 1.18
N TRP A 188 -13.04 -2.14 0.72
CA TRP A 188 -13.25 -1.33 -0.48
C TRP A 188 -12.81 0.14 -0.29
N ASN A 189 -13.04 0.73 0.89
CA ASN A 189 -12.54 2.06 1.22
C ASN A 189 -11.01 2.10 1.25
N GLU A 190 -10.38 1.06 1.82
CA GLU A 190 -8.93 0.92 1.81
C GLU A 190 -8.38 0.78 0.38
N CYS A 191 -9.07 0.03 -0.49
CA CYS A 191 -8.72 -0.12 -1.90
C CYS A 191 -8.74 1.22 -2.63
N GLN A 192 -9.81 2.00 -2.49
CA GLN A 192 -9.92 3.32 -3.09
C GLN A 192 -8.84 4.27 -2.57
N ARG A 193 -8.64 4.31 -1.26
CA ARG A 193 -7.61 5.13 -0.63
C ARG A 193 -6.21 4.78 -1.17
N LEU A 194 -5.93 3.49 -1.31
CA LEU A 194 -4.69 2.99 -1.91
C LEU A 194 -4.52 3.49 -3.34
N ILE A 195 -5.56 3.39 -4.18
CA ILE A 195 -5.54 3.94 -5.55
C ILE A 195 -5.16 5.42 -5.51
N THR A 196 -5.87 6.24 -4.73
CA THR A 196 -5.59 7.67 -4.62
C THR A 196 -4.14 7.95 -4.20
N TYR A 197 -3.62 7.22 -3.22
CA TYR A 197 -2.23 7.40 -2.79
C TYR A 197 -1.20 6.93 -3.80
N GLN A 198 -1.44 5.84 -4.53
CA GLN A 198 -0.50 5.40 -5.57
C GLN A 198 -0.41 6.39 -6.74
N PHE A 199 -1.48 7.14 -6.99
CA PHE A 199 -1.50 8.23 -7.97
C PHE A 199 -0.91 9.56 -7.48
N SER A 200 -0.40 9.62 -6.25
CA SER A 200 0.24 10.83 -5.74
C SER A 200 1.72 10.95 -6.15
N GLY A 201 2.18 12.19 -6.35
CA GLY A 201 3.59 12.53 -6.58
C GLY A 201 4.24 11.85 -7.79
N LYS A 202 5.56 11.63 -7.71
CA LYS A 202 6.35 11.03 -8.80
C LYS A 202 5.99 9.59 -9.12
N ARG A 203 5.42 8.85 -8.17
CA ARG A 203 4.92 7.50 -8.40
C ARG A 203 3.70 7.51 -9.31
N GLY A 204 2.73 8.39 -9.02
CA GLY A 204 1.56 8.59 -9.85
C GLY A 204 1.90 9.01 -11.27
N GLU A 205 2.83 9.96 -11.44
CA GLU A 205 3.32 10.38 -12.77
C GLU A 205 3.84 9.19 -13.59
N ARG A 206 4.60 8.26 -12.97
CA ARG A 206 5.14 7.07 -13.65
C ARG A 206 4.08 6.04 -13.99
N LEU A 207 3.09 5.83 -13.11
CA LEU A 207 1.95 4.95 -13.38
C LEU A 207 1.14 5.47 -14.56
N ARG A 208 0.86 6.77 -14.54
CA ARG A 208 0.09 7.47 -15.58
C ARG A 208 0.77 7.39 -16.94
N LYS A 209 2.07 7.70 -17.01
CA LYS A 209 2.87 7.57 -18.24
C LYS A 209 2.98 6.13 -18.74
N GLY A 210 3.14 5.17 -17.83
CA GLY A 210 3.31 3.76 -18.19
C GLY A 210 2.03 3.09 -18.68
N GLY A 211 0.89 3.41 -18.05
CA GLY A 211 -0.40 2.81 -18.37
C GLY A 211 -1.13 3.47 -19.54
N GLY A 212 -0.95 4.78 -19.72
CA GLY A 212 -1.67 5.54 -20.74
C GLY A 212 -3.17 5.68 -20.44
N VAL A 213 -3.93 6.16 -21.43
CA VAL A 213 -5.35 6.55 -21.27
C VAL A 213 -6.24 5.38 -20.90
N ASP A 214 -6.09 4.22 -21.56
CA ASP A 214 -6.92 3.04 -21.29
C ASP A 214 -6.79 2.57 -19.83
N PHE A 215 -5.58 2.62 -19.29
CA PHE A 215 -5.32 2.33 -17.88
C PHE A 215 -6.03 3.33 -16.96
N LEU A 216 -5.97 4.63 -17.25
CA LEU A 216 -6.64 5.64 -16.43
C LEU A 216 -8.16 5.50 -16.46
N ASN A 217 -8.72 5.18 -17.63
CA ASN A 217 -10.14 4.90 -17.77
C ASN A 217 -10.55 3.65 -16.97
N SER A 218 -9.73 2.59 -16.97
CA SER A 218 -9.98 1.41 -16.14
C SER A 218 -9.92 1.72 -14.64
N ILE A 219 -9.00 2.60 -14.20
CA ILE A 219 -8.96 3.07 -12.81
C ILE A 219 -10.19 3.93 -12.48
N ALA A 220 -10.60 4.84 -13.36
CA ALA A 220 -11.78 5.66 -13.17
C ALA A 220 -13.06 4.81 -13.07
N GLU A 221 -13.21 3.80 -13.93
CA GLU A 221 -14.29 2.81 -13.87
C GLU A 221 -14.26 2.04 -12.55
N THR A 222 -13.08 1.58 -12.12
CA THR A 222 -12.92 0.87 -10.84
C THR A 222 -13.33 1.72 -9.64
N LEU A 223 -12.93 3.00 -9.61
CA LEU A 223 -13.34 3.93 -8.56
C LEU A 223 -14.86 4.13 -8.55
N PHE A 224 -15.47 4.25 -9.73
CA PHE A 224 -16.92 4.37 -9.86
C PHE A 224 -17.65 3.09 -9.41
N ASP A 225 -17.13 1.91 -9.76
CA ASP A 225 -17.68 0.62 -9.31
C ASP A 225 -17.60 0.47 -7.79
N LEU A 226 -16.48 0.87 -7.19
CA LEU A 226 -16.31 0.90 -5.73
C LEU A 226 -17.34 1.82 -5.05
N ALA A 227 -17.59 3.01 -5.59
CA ALA A 227 -18.62 3.93 -5.08
C ALA A 227 -20.03 3.30 -5.15
N CYS A 228 -20.38 2.70 -6.30
CA CYS A 228 -21.65 1.98 -6.47
C CYS A 228 -21.83 0.85 -5.43
N ILE A 229 -20.79 0.03 -5.26
CA ILE A 229 -20.82 -1.10 -4.33
C ILE A 229 -20.94 -0.62 -2.88
N ARG A 230 -20.23 0.46 -2.53
CA ARG A 230 -20.25 1.05 -1.19
C ARG A 230 -21.62 1.63 -0.87
N ALA A 231 -22.19 2.47 -1.76
CA ALA A 231 -23.51 3.07 -1.57
C ALA A 231 -24.58 2.00 -1.35
N ARG A 232 -24.58 0.94 -2.18
CA ARG A 232 -25.47 -0.22 -2.02
C ARG A 232 -25.26 -0.93 -0.68
N THR A 233 -24.02 -1.26 -0.32
CA THR A 233 -23.72 -2.03 0.90
C THR A 233 -24.03 -1.23 2.16
N THR A 234 -23.84 0.09 2.12
CA THR A 234 -24.24 0.98 3.20
C THR A 234 -25.76 1.00 3.34
N CYS A 235 -26.53 1.14 2.25
CA CYS A 235 -28.00 1.01 2.31
C CYS A 235 -28.42 -0.32 2.97
N ASP A 236 -27.86 -1.45 2.53
CA ASP A 236 -28.16 -2.76 3.12
C ASP A 236 -27.89 -2.81 4.64
N LEU A 237 -26.77 -2.23 5.10
CA LEU A 237 -26.38 -2.21 6.51
C LEU A 237 -27.36 -1.41 7.36
N LEU A 238 -27.81 -0.27 6.81
CA LEU A 238 -28.76 0.64 7.43
C LEU A 238 -30.15 0.00 7.56
N GLU A 239 -30.60 -0.70 6.52
CA GLU A 239 -31.91 -1.36 6.49
C GLU A 239 -32.00 -2.61 7.38
N THR A 240 -30.91 -3.38 7.51
CA THR A 240 -31.03 -4.78 8.02
C THR A 240 -30.28 -5.07 9.31
N LYS A 241 -29.29 -4.25 9.71
CA LYS A 241 -28.40 -4.60 10.83
C LYS A 241 -28.28 -3.53 11.91
N TRP A 242 -28.49 -2.26 11.57
CA TRP A 242 -28.12 -1.15 12.45
C TRP A 242 -29.27 -0.24 12.85
N GLU A 243 -30.52 -0.67 12.65
CA GLU A 243 -31.69 0.03 13.19
C GLU A 243 -31.47 0.36 14.69
N GLY A 244 -31.51 1.65 15.03
CA GLY A 244 -31.25 2.16 16.38
C GLY A 244 -29.78 2.38 16.77
N ASN A 245 -28.80 1.98 15.95
CA ASN A 245 -27.36 2.16 16.21
C ASN A 245 -26.78 3.39 15.49
N HIS A 246 -27.24 4.57 15.91
CA HIS A 246 -26.94 5.88 15.31
C HIS A 246 -25.44 6.14 15.13
N GLU A 247 -24.59 5.74 16.08
CA GLU A 247 -23.14 5.96 15.99
C GLU A 247 -22.51 5.21 14.81
N LYS A 248 -22.84 3.92 14.62
CA LYS A 248 -22.29 3.13 13.49
C LYS A 248 -22.78 3.65 12.15
N ILE A 249 -24.06 4.02 12.09
CA ILE A 249 -24.69 4.62 10.92
C ILE A 249 -23.96 5.92 10.53
N LEU A 250 -23.76 6.82 11.48
CA LEU A 250 -23.03 8.08 11.26
C LEU A 250 -21.59 7.82 10.81
N MET A 251 -20.88 6.88 11.45
CA MET A 251 -19.49 6.57 11.09
C MET A 251 -19.34 6.04 9.66
N GLU A 252 -20.24 5.18 9.18
CA GLU A 252 -20.21 4.76 7.77
C GLU A 252 -20.61 5.89 6.82
N GLY A 253 -21.60 6.72 7.17
CA GLY A 253 -21.98 7.90 6.38
C GLY A 253 -20.82 8.89 6.22
N MET A 254 -20.06 9.14 7.29
CA MET A 254 -18.85 9.97 7.23
C MET A 254 -17.76 9.31 6.39
N SER A 255 -17.54 8.00 6.53
CA SER A 255 -16.56 7.27 5.73
C SER A 255 -16.91 7.29 4.23
N MET A 256 -18.20 7.25 3.89
CA MET A 256 -18.67 7.38 2.51
C MET A 256 -18.40 8.78 1.97
N THR A 257 -18.71 9.84 2.75
CA THR A 257 -18.40 11.23 2.40
C THR A 257 -16.91 11.43 2.08
N GLU A 258 -16.02 10.91 2.95
CA GLU A 258 -14.57 11.03 2.75
C GLU A 258 -14.12 10.36 1.45
N ALA A 259 -14.65 9.17 1.16
CA ALA A 259 -14.34 8.45 -0.06
C ALA A 259 -14.85 9.20 -1.30
N GLU A 260 -16.07 9.74 -1.30
CA GLU A 260 -16.57 10.53 -2.44
C GLU A 260 -15.74 11.79 -2.71
N ILE A 261 -15.30 12.49 -1.64
CA ILE A 261 -14.38 13.62 -1.78
C ILE A 261 -13.05 13.17 -2.43
N ASN A 262 -12.47 12.07 -1.95
CA ASN A 262 -11.21 11.55 -2.49
C ASN A 262 -11.34 11.14 -3.97
N GLN A 263 -12.48 10.57 -4.37
CA GLN A 263 -12.76 10.23 -5.76
C GLN A 263 -12.93 11.47 -6.63
N ALA A 264 -13.71 12.46 -6.18
CA ALA A 264 -13.89 13.72 -6.89
C ALA A 264 -12.57 14.45 -7.09
N VAL A 265 -11.72 14.51 -6.05
CA VAL A 265 -10.37 15.09 -6.15
C VAL A 265 -9.52 14.32 -7.15
N TRP A 266 -9.56 12.98 -7.13
CA TRP A 266 -8.80 12.18 -8.09
C TRP A 266 -9.26 12.42 -9.53
N LEU A 267 -10.57 12.44 -9.78
CA LEU A 267 -11.13 12.71 -11.12
C LEU A 267 -10.76 14.12 -11.61
N ASN A 268 -10.87 15.13 -10.75
CA ASN A 268 -10.51 16.51 -11.08
C ASN A 268 -9.02 16.65 -11.41
N ASN A 269 -8.14 15.97 -10.67
CA ASN A 269 -6.69 15.99 -10.93
C ASN A 269 -6.30 15.34 -12.27
N HIS A 270 -7.19 14.55 -12.87
CA HIS A 270 -6.94 13.81 -14.10
C HIS A 270 -7.99 14.08 -15.19
N GLU A 271 -8.73 15.19 -15.08
CA GLU A 271 -9.89 15.51 -15.94
C GLU A 271 -9.53 15.59 -17.44
N THR A 272 -8.30 16.00 -17.76
CA THR A 272 -7.84 16.16 -19.14
C THR A 272 -7.41 14.85 -19.78
N GLU A 273 -7.30 13.77 -19.00
CA GLU A 273 -6.76 12.48 -19.42
C GLU A 273 -7.78 11.35 -19.34
N VAL A 274 -8.66 11.41 -18.34
CA VAL A 274 -9.73 10.44 -18.14
C VAL A 274 -10.89 10.81 -19.07
N THR A 275 -11.26 9.87 -19.93
CA THR A 275 -12.41 10.00 -20.84
C THR A 275 -13.54 9.03 -20.49
N PHE A 276 -13.37 8.22 -19.45
CA PHE A 276 -14.41 7.36 -18.92
C PHE A 276 -15.60 8.19 -18.44
N ILE A 277 -16.80 7.83 -18.93
CA ILE A 277 -18.06 8.42 -18.51
C ILE A 277 -18.98 7.26 -18.14
N PRO A 278 -19.45 7.17 -16.87
CA PRO A 278 -20.38 6.14 -16.48
C PRO A 278 -21.72 6.34 -17.19
N SER A 279 -22.45 5.25 -17.44
CA SER A 279 -23.81 5.38 -17.99
C SER A 279 -24.69 6.20 -17.02
N ALA A 280 -25.52 7.10 -17.56
CA ALA A 280 -26.43 7.93 -16.78
C ALA A 280 -27.30 7.11 -15.79
N GLY A 281 -27.73 5.92 -16.20
CA GLY A 281 -28.48 4.98 -15.35
C GLY A 281 -27.74 4.56 -14.09
N ARG A 282 -26.49 4.10 -14.24
CA ARG A 282 -25.65 3.70 -13.11
C ARG A 282 -25.29 4.88 -12.22
N LEU A 283 -24.93 6.02 -12.82
CA LEU A 283 -24.55 7.23 -12.09
C LEU A 283 -25.71 7.73 -11.22
N ALA A 284 -26.91 7.82 -11.79
CA ALA A 284 -28.08 8.25 -11.04
C ALA A 284 -28.49 7.25 -9.94
N ASP A 285 -28.34 5.94 -10.17
CA ASP A 285 -28.64 4.92 -9.14
C ASP A 285 -27.65 4.99 -7.96
N MET A 286 -26.37 5.27 -8.25
CA MET A 286 -25.35 5.50 -7.23
C MET A 286 -25.73 6.69 -6.34
N TYR A 287 -25.97 7.87 -6.95
CA TYR A 287 -26.33 9.08 -6.20
C TYR A 287 -27.63 8.92 -5.39
N TRP A 288 -28.65 8.25 -5.94
CA TRP A 288 -29.87 7.96 -5.19
C TRP A 288 -29.60 7.10 -3.95
N ARG A 289 -28.75 6.07 -4.05
CA ARG A 289 -28.37 5.23 -2.91
C ARG A 289 -27.52 5.98 -1.89
N GLU A 290 -26.64 6.85 -2.35
CA GLU A 290 -25.89 7.74 -1.45
C GLU A 290 -26.82 8.64 -0.66
N SER A 291 -27.87 9.19 -1.30
CA SER A 291 -28.85 10.03 -0.63
C SER A 291 -29.54 9.28 0.53
N ILE A 292 -30.05 8.07 0.26
CA ILE A 292 -30.65 7.20 1.29
C ILE A 292 -29.68 6.96 2.45
N ALA A 293 -28.42 6.63 2.12
CA ALA A 293 -27.41 6.34 3.12
C ALA A 293 -27.02 7.57 3.96
N TYR A 294 -26.88 8.75 3.33
CA TYR A 294 -26.61 10.00 4.02
C TYR A 294 -27.78 10.44 4.89
N ARG A 295 -29.02 10.34 4.41
CA ARG A 295 -30.23 10.66 5.17
C ARG A 295 -30.34 9.79 6.42
N SER A 296 -30.13 8.48 6.26
CA SER A 296 -30.10 7.53 7.38
C SER A 296 -29.01 7.88 8.41
N ALA A 297 -27.89 8.43 7.96
CA ALA A 297 -26.79 8.93 8.79
C ALA A 297 -27.03 10.30 9.43
N GLY A 298 -28.16 10.96 9.14
CA GLY A 298 -28.43 12.34 9.59
C GLY A 298 -27.59 13.40 8.87
N LEU A 299 -26.95 13.05 7.75
CA LEU A 299 -26.13 13.92 6.92
C LEU A 299 -26.99 14.58 5.82
N LEU A 300 -27.98 15.37 6.25
CA LEU A 300 -29.07 15.85 5.37
C LEU A 300 -28.58 16.73 4.21
N ASN A 301 -27.55 17.57 4.41
CA ASN A 301 -26.98 18.37 3.33
C ASN A 301 -26.38 17.49 2.23
N GLN A 302 -25.65 16.45 2.61
CA GLN A 302 -25.07 15.48 1.67
C GLN A 302 -26.18 14.67 0.98
N ALA A 303 -27.21 14.28 1.73
CA ALA A 303 -28.37 13.57 1.18
C ALA A 303 -29.08 14.40 0.10
N LYS A 304 -29.29 15.69 0.38
CA LYS A 304 -29.92 16.64 -0.55
C LYS A 304 -29.09 16.83 -1.82
N THR A 305 -27.79 17.09 -1.69
CA THR A 305 -26.90 17.21 -2.86
C THR A 305 -26.90 15.93 -3.70
N ALA A 306 -26.87 14.75 -3.06
CA ALA A 306 -26.87 13.49 -3.78
C ALA A 306 -28.18 13.26 -4.57
N ILE A 307 -29.35 13.50 -3.97
CA ILE A 307 -30.62 13.30 -4.68
C ILE A 307 -30.83 14.31 -5.81
N GLU A 308 -30.41 15.56 -5.62
CA GLU A 308 -30.39 16.58 -6.68
C GLU A 308 -29.54 16.11 -7.88
N LEU A 309 -28.36 15.56 -7.64
CA LEU A 309 -27.50 15.01 -8.70
C LEU A 309 -28.14 13.81 -9.42
N ALA A 310 -28.84 12.93 -8.68
CA ALA A 310 -29.58 11.82 -9.28
C ALA A 310 -30.71 12.30 -10.21
N LEU A 311 -31.47 13.32 -9.79
CA LEU A 311 -32.58 13.91 -10.54
C LEU A 311 -32.11 14.76 -11.73
N ILE A 312 -30.98 15.47 -11.61
CA ILE A 312 -30.33 16.13 -12.75
C ILE A 312 -29.94 15.10 -13.81
N THR A 313 -29.41 13.96 -13.38
CA THR A 313 -28.94 12.90 -14.29
C THR A 313 -30.10 12.16 -14.96
N ILE A 314 -31.16 11.82 -14.20
CA ILE A 314 -32.38 11.21 -14.73
C ILE A 314 -33.60 11.86 -14.06
N PRO A 315 -34.23 12.85 -14.72
CA PRO A 315 -35.41 13.53 -14.19
C PRO A 315 -36.64 12.62 -14.08
N ASN A 316 -37.55 12.98 -13.18
CA ASN A 316 -38.90 12.40 -13.06
C ASN A 316 -38.94 10.88 -12.78
N ARG A 317 -37.88 10.31 -12.22
CA ARG A 317 -37.89 8.91 -11.81
C ARG A 317 -38.60 8.80 -10.46
N GLU A 318 -39.73 8.09 -10.41
CA GLU A 318 -40.62 7.99 -9.25
C GLU A 318 -39.86 7.75 -7.93
N ARG A 319 -39.03 6.70 -7.85
CA ARG A 319 -38.26 6.38 -6.64
C ARG A 319 -37.26 7.48 -6.20
N TYR A 320 -36.84 8.36 -7.10
CA TYR A 320 -35.94 9.48 -6.77
C TYR A 320 -36.73 10.65 -6.20
N LEU A 321 -37.92 10.92 -6.75
CA LEU A 321 -38.83 11.93 -6.21
C LEU A 321 -39.32 11.55 -4.80
N ILE A 322 -39.59 10.27 -4.57
CA ILE A 322 -39.94 9.76 -3.22
C ILE A 322 -38.81 10.06 -2.22
N GLU A 323 -37.55 9.80 -2.60
CA GLU A 323 -36.41 10.08 -1.73
C GLU A 323 -36.20 11.59 -1.53
N GLU A 324 -36.41 12.41 -2.55
CA GLU A 324 -36.36 13.88 -2.45
C GLU A 324 -37.37 14.40 -1.42
N ASP A 325 -38.63 13.93 -1.50
CA ASP A 325 -39.68 14.26 -0.54
C ASP A 325 -39.30 13.83 0.89
N GLU A 326 -38.69 12.65 1.06
CA GLU A 326 -38.23 12.16 2.36
C GLU A 326 -37.07 12.99 2.95
N VAL A 327 -36.15 13.46 2.11
CA VAL A 327 -35.03 14.33 2.53
C VAL A 327 -35.54 15.71 2.93
N ASP A 328 -36.44 16.30 2.14
CA ASP A 328 -36.99 17.63 2.40
C ASP A 328 -37.90 17.65 3.63
N TRP A 329 -38.60 16.55 3.93
CA TRP A 329 -39.41 16.44 5.16
C TRP A 329 -38.58 16.49 6.45
N LEU A 330 -37.31 16.06 6.40
CA LEU A 330 -36.41 15.98 7.55
C LEU A 330 -35.49 17.21 7.72
N SER A 331 -35.39 18.06 6.70
CA SER A 331 -34.46 19.21 6.63
C SER A 331 -35.02 20.47 7.28
#